data_AF-A0A5E7WW52-F1
#
_entry.id   AF-A0A5E7WW52-F1
#
_cell.length_a   1.000
_cell.length_b   1.000
_cell.length_c   1.000
_cell.angle_alpha   90.00
_cell.angle_beta   90.00
_cell.angle_gamma   90.00
#
_symmetry.space_group_name_H-M   'P 1'
#
loop_
_entity.id
_entity.type
_entity.pdbx_description
1 polymer ?
#
loop_
_entity_poly.entity_id
_entity_poly.type
_entity_poly.pdbx_seq_one_letter_code
_entity_poly.pdbx_strand_id
1 'polypeptide(L)'
;MKVAFIVLYIFSVLLDLSAAIDNLEDFLEKSRKEIGRFTHSTLKDTSKGTENVEQLVKDEWHEWMDEMQMEWNEFNSSLESEKNKWFGKKEKEMINFIKSIEDKWLYFNENMHEMLNYGILKISLMWNFAEWQEWINKDGKRIIEDQWDNWTTRNQKLYYKLIMREWIKWKNRKIKQWLRRNWVHHEGRILENWELASCAKILAITEKKNWFNSNAQIINERDSLFNWIKEKEGSLVSEERDKWRKWEYNKNDFFKKWMDSFLSHWLNMKKQDILHNQR
;
A
#
# COMPACT_ATOMS: atom_id res chain seq x y z
N MET A 1 6.77 -17.52 1.65
CA MET A 1 6.49 -16.09 1.39
C MET A 1 5.07 -15.78 0.90
N LYS A 2 4.37 -16.65 0.15
CA LYS A 2 2.98 -16.40 -0.34
C LYS A 2 1.91 -16.38 0.77
N VAL A 3 2.09 -17.15 1.84
CA VAL A 3 1.12 -17.27 2.95
C VAL A 3 1.06 -16.01 3.83
N ALA A 4 2.17 -15.30 3.99
CA ALA A 4 2.23 -14.07 4.79
C ALA A 4 1.43 -12.91 4.16
N PHE A 5 1.34 -12.86 2.82
CA PHE A 5 0.54 -11.86 2.11
C PHE A 5 -0.96 -12.08 2.26
N ILE A 6 -1.41 -13.34 2.31
CA ILE A 6 -2.83 -13.70 2.47
C ILE A 6 -3.32 -13.36 3.88
N VAL A 7 -2.49 -13.62 4.90
CA VAL A 7 -2.83 -13.30 6.30
C VAL A 7 -2.88 -11.79 6.55
N LEU A 8 -1.98 -11.01 5.93
CA LEU A 8 -2.00 -9.53 6.02
C LEU A 8 -3.21 -8.91 5.31
N TYR A 9 -3.66 -9.52 4.21
CA TYR A 9 -4.86 -9.10 3.46
C TYR A 9 -6.14 -9.28 4.29
N ILE A 10 -6.23 -10.37 5.07
CA ILE A 10 -7.38 -10.64 5.95
C ILE A 10 -7.40 -9.65 7.13
N PHE A 11 -6.24 -9.30 7.69
CA PHE A 11 -6.15 -8.33 8.80
C PHE A 11 -6.43 -6.87 8.39
N SER A 12 -6.17 -6.48 7.13
CA SER A 12 -6.52 -5.13 6.65
C SER A 12 -8.03 -4.90 6.53
N VAL A 13 -8.80 -5.95 6.21
CA VAL A 13 -10.27 -5.87 6.07
C VAL A 13 -10.96 -5.64 7.43
N LEU A 14 -10.32 -6.00 8.54
CA LEU A 14 -10.91 -5.93 9.88
C LEU A 14 -10.69 -4.58 10.59
N LEU A 15 -9.80 -3.71 10.10
CA LEU A 15 -9.47 -2.43 10.74
C LEU A 15 -10.20 -1.20 10.14
N ASP A 16 -11.04 -1.39 9.11
CA ASP A 16 -11.71 -0.32 8.36
C ASP A 16 -12.96 0.28 9.03
N LEU A 17 -13.26 -0.06 10.29
CA LEU A 17 -14.51 0.35 10.96
C LEU A 17 -14.47 1.74 11.64
N SER A 18 -13.31 2.34 11.88
CA SER A 18 -13.23 3.58 12.70
C SER A 18 -12.92 4.87 11.94
N ALA A 19 -12.38 4.80 10.71
CA ALA A 19 -11.96 5.97 9.95
C ALA A 19 -12.99 6.46 8.90
N ALA A 20 -14.21 5.90 8.93
CA ALA A 20 -15.24 6.08 7.90
C ALA A 20 -16.20 7.25 8.12
N ILE A 21 -16.11 7.96 9.27
CA ILE A 21 -17.15 8.92 9.69
C ILE A 21 -16.95 10.30 9.03
N ASP A 22 -15.73 10.85 9.01
CA ASP A 22 -15.50 12.21 8.51
C ASP A 22 -15.45 12.33 6.97
N ASN A 23 -15.17 11.23 6.26
CA ASN A 23 -15.18 11.18 4.80
C ASN A 23 -16.59 10.99 4.20
N LEU A 24 -17.60 10.78 5.04
CA LEU A 24 -18.97 10.50 4.62
C LEU A 24 -19.69 11.77 4.16
N GLU A 25 -19.43 12.90 4.80
CA GLU A 25 -20.21 14.14 4.59
C GLU A 25 -19.88 14.82 3.25
N ASP A 26 -18.60 14.92 2.91
CA ASP A 26 -18.13 15.45 1.61
C ASP A 26 -18.58 14.56 0.42
N PHE A 27 -18.66 13.24 0.66
CA PHE A 27 -19.15 12.27 -0.32
C PHE A 27 -20.67 12.40 -0.58
N LEU A 28 -21.46 12.67 0.46
CA LEU A 28 -22.92 12.83 0.34
C LEU A 28 -23.30 14.09 -0.47
N GLU A 29 -22.50 15.16 -0.39
CA GLU A 29 -22.79 16.38 -1.14
C GLU A 29 -22.50 16.25 -2.63
N LYS A 30 -21.42 15.53 -2.99
CA LYS A 30 -21.04 15.29 -4.38
C LYS A 30 -22.02 14.39 -5.12
N SER A 31 -22.48 13.31 -4.47
CA SER A 31 -23.45 12.37 -5.06
C SER A 31 -24.83 13.00 -5.30
N ARG A 32 -25.25 13.94 -4.45
CA ARG A 32 -26.55 14.65 -4.61
C ARG A 32 -26.58 15.53 -5.87
N LYS A 33 -25.46 16.15 -6.24
CA LYS A 33 -25.36 17.00 -7.45
C LYS A 33 -25.41 16.20 -8.75
N GLU A 34 -24.87 14.98 -8.76
CA GLU A 34 -24.92 14.09 -9.92
C GLU A 34 -26.34 13.57 -10.19
N ILE A 35 -27.11 13.25 -9.13
CA ILE A 35 -28.51 12.78 -9.23
C ILE A 35 -29.43 13.79 -9.94
N GLY A 36 -29.20 15.09 -9.72
CA GLY A 36 -29.98 16.15 -10.37
C GLY A 36 -29.79 16.22 -11.90
N ARG A 37 -28.66 15.73 -12.42
CA ARG A 37 -28.42 15.67 -13.88
C ARG A 37 -29.10 14.47 -14.53
N PHE A 38 -29.07 13.31 -13.90
CA PHE A 38 -29.58 12.06 -14.48
C PHE A 38 -31.11 11.98 -14.58
N THR A 39 -31.82 12.67 -13.70
CA THR A 39 -33.29 12.60 -13.61
C THR A 39 -34.01 13.46 -14.65
N HIS A 40 -33.33 14.40 -15.32
CA HIS A 40 -33.97 15.30 -16.29
C HIS A 40 -33.96 14.80 -17.74
N SER A 41 -33.17 13.78 -18.08
CA SER A 41 -33.00 13.33 -19.47
C SER A 41 -33.90 12.17 -19.92
N THR A 42 -34.59 11.47 -19.01
CA THR A 42 -35.14 10.12 -19.29
C THR A 42 -36.67 10.00 -19.35
N LEU A 43 -37.41 11.10 -19.55
CA LEU A 43 -38.87 11.02 -19.77
C LEU A 43 -39.27 11.67 -21.09
N LYS A 44 -39.13 10.93 -22.20
CA LYS A 44 -39.98 11.12 -23.40
C LYS A 44 -40.07 9.86 -24.28
N ASP A 45 -41.29 9.33 -24.31
CA ASP A 45 -41.98 8.48 -25.29
C ASP A 45 -41.45 7.10 -25.72
N THR A 46 -42.27 6.11 -25.34
CA THR A 46 -42.30 4.69 -25.72
C THR A 46 -43.21 4.45 -26.93
N SER A 47 -42.71 3.83 -28.02
CA SER A 47 -43.48 2.81 -28.81
C SER A 47 -42.72 2.10 -29.96
N LYS A 48 -41.39 2.02 -29.95
CA LYS A 48 -40.59 1.29 -30.98
C LYS A 48 -39.42 0.49 -30.36
N GLY A 49 -39.70 -0.12 -29.22
CA GLY A 49 -38.84 0.00 -28.02
C GLY A 49 -38.13 -1.24 -27.49
N THR A 50 -37.72 -2.22 -28.31
CA THR A 50 -36.87 -3.33 -27.82
C THR A 50 -35.45 -3.27 -28.38
N GLU A 51 -35.28 -3.19 -29.72
CA GLU A 51 -33.95 -3.06 -30.35
C GLU A 51 -33.25 -1.75 -29.95
N ASN A 52 -34.02 -0.66 -29.84
CA ASN A 52 -33.51 0.64 -29.45
C ASN A 52 -33.10 0.67 -27.97
N VAL A 53 -33.75 -0.11 -27.10
CA VAL A 53 -33.46 -0.15 -25.66
C VAL A 53 -32.23 -1.02 -25.36
N GLU A 54 -32.08 -2.17 -26.02
CA GLU A 54 -30.85 -2.98 -25.87
C GLU A 54 -29.61 -2.23 -26.35
N GLN A 55 -29.74 -1.44 -27.42
CA GLN A 55 -28.65 -0.62 -27.92
C GLN A 55 -28.32 0.55 -26.98
N LEU A 56 -29.34 1.29 -26.50
CA LEU A 56 -29.16 2.34 -25.49
C LEU A 56 -28.47 1.81 -24.22
N VAL A 57 -28.84 0.63 -23.77
CA VAL A 57 -28.27 0.02 -22.55
C VAL A 57 -26.82 -0.43 -22.75
N LYS A 58 -26.46 -0.93 -23.95
CA LYS A 58 -25.06 -1.18 -24.31
C LYS A 58 -24.25 0.11 -24.36
N ASP A 59 -24.83 1.17 -24.92
CA ASP A 59 -24.20 2.49 -25.02
C ASP A 59 -23.94 3.06 -23.61
N GLU A 60 -24.88 2.96 -22.67
CA GLU A 60 -24.69 3.36 -21.27
C GLU A 60 -23.60 2.56 -20.53
N TRP A 61 -23.42 1.26 -20.85
CA TRP A 61 -22.33 0.47 -20.28
C TRP A 61 -20.96 0.90 -20.83
N HIS A 62 -20.88 1.16 -22.15
CA HIS A 62 -19.67 1.66 -22.78
C HIS A 62 -19.26 3.02 -22.23
N GLU A 63 -20.20 3.97 -22.12
CA GLU A 63 -19.96 5.27 -21.50
C GLU A 63 -19.45 5.13 -20.06
N TRP A 64 -20.06 4.26 -19.26
CA TRP A 64 -19.63 4.00 -17.89
C TRP A 64 -18.21 3.44 -17.82
N MET A 65 -17.83 2.54 -18.73
CA MET A 65 -16.47 1.98 -18.79
C MET A 65 -15.44 3.04 -19.23
N ASP A 66 -15.80 3.95 -20.14
CA ASP A 66 -14.94 5.06 -20.54
C ASP A 66 -14.73 6.04 -19.38
N GLU A 67 -15.79 6.40 -18.66
CA GLU A 67 -15.70 7.18 -17.42
C GLU A 67 -14.82 6.49 -16.38
N MET A 68 -15.00 5.18 -16.18
CA MET A 68 -14.19 4.39 -15.26
C MET A 68 -12.69 4.45 -15.62
N GLN A 69 -12.37 4.43 -16.92
CA GLN A 69 -11.00 4.52 -17.42
C GLN A 69 -10.41 5.93 -17.21
N MET A 70 -11.21 6.99 -17.32
CA MET A 70 -10.78 8.36 -16.98
C MET A 70 -10.49 8.51 -15.47
N GLU A 71 -11.42 8.08 -14.63
CA GLU A 71 -11.27 8.14 -13.17
C GLU A 71 -10.12 7.26 -12.65
N TRP A 72 -9.81 6.17 -13.35
CA TRP A 72 -8.62 5.37 -13.08
C TRP A 72 -7.34 6.18 -13.30
N ASN A 73 -7.26 6.94 -14.39
CA ASN A 73 -6.09 7.76 -14.69
C ASN A 73 -5.90 8.86 -13.64
N GLU A 74 -7.00 9.48 -13.19
CA GLU A 74 -6.98 10.45 -12.09
C GLU A 74 -6.53 9.81 -10.77
N PHE A 75 -7.09 8.65 -10.43
CA PHE A 75 -6.69 7.89 -9.26
C PHE A 75 -5.20 7.55 -9.28
N ASN A 76 -4.70 7.03 -10.41
CA ASN A 76 -3.30 6.66 -10.55
C ASN A 76 -2.37 7.87 -10.44
N SER A 77 -2.77 9.01 -11.00
CA SER A 77 -2.03 10.27 -10.88
C SER A 77 -1.96 10.77 -9.45
N SER A 78 -3.09 10.72 -8.72
CA SER A 78 -3.14 11.06 -7.29
C SER A 78 -2.26 10.13 -6.46
N LEU A 79 -2.36 8.81 -6.71
CA LEU A 79 -1.55 7.81 -6.05
C LEU A 79 -0.05 8.03 -6.31
N GLU A 80 0.35 8.42 -7.52
CA GLU A 80 1.74 8.78 -7.84
C GLU A 80 2.26 9.95 -7.00
N SER A 81 1.43 10.98 -6.79
CA SER A 81 1.77 12.10 -5.91
C SER A 81 2.00 11.64 -4.46
N GLU A 82 1.14 10.77 -3.94
CA GLU A 82 1.30 10.22 -2.59
C GLU A 82 2.55 9.35 -2.46
N LYS A 83 2.82 8.50 -3.46
CA LYS A 83 4.04 7.66 -3.51
C LYS A 83 5.30 8.52 -3.49
N ASN A 84 5.35 9.58 -4.30
CA ASN A 84 6.48 10.50 -4.33
C ASN A 84 6.72 11.19 -2.98
N LYS A 85 5.63 11.64 -2.32
CA LYS A 85 5.72 12.20 -0.95
C LYS A 85 6.23 11.17 0.04
N TRP A 86 5.77 9.92 -0.06
CA TRP A 86 6.20 8.84 0.81
C TRP A 86 7.71 8.57 0.66
N PHE A 87 8.20 8.42 -0.57
CA PHE A 87 9.64 8.22 -0.82
C PHE A 87 10.47 9.40 -0.32
N GLY A 88 10.04 10.64 -0.60
CA GLY A 88 10.74 11.83 -0.11
C GLY A 88 10.83 11.90 1.42
N LYS A 89 9.80 11.43 2.15
CA LYS A 89 9.86 11.30 3.61
C LYS A 89 10.82 10.20 4.04
N LYS A 90 10.84 9.07 3.33
CA LYS A 90 11.72 7.94 3.65
C LYS A 90 13.20 8.23 3.45
N GLU A 91 13.57 9.09 2.51
CA GLU A 91 14.94 9.58 2.41
C GLU A 91 15.42 10.24 3.71
N LYS A 92 14.58 11.07 4.34
CA LYS A 92 14.91 11.75 5.59
C LYS A 92 14.95 10.77 6.77
N GLU A 93 13.96 9.86 6.85
CA GLU A 93 13.93 8.82 7.88
C GLU A 93 15.14 7.88 7.77
N MET A 94 15.61 7.56 6.56
CA MET A 94 16.80 6.75 6.32
C MET A 94 18.06 7.42 6.88
N ILE A 95 18.24 8.72 6.65
CA ILE A 95 19.38 9.47 7.19
C ILE A 95 19.36 9.47 8.72
N ASN A 96 18.18 9.69 9.32
CA ASN A 96 18.04 9.64 10.78
C ASN A 96 18.31 8.24 11.34
N PHE A 97 17.86 7.20 10.63
CA PHE A 97 18.16 5.81 10.98
C PHE A 97 19.67 5.55 10.95
N ILE A 98 20.35 5.95 9.88
CA ILE A 98 21.80 5.83 9.77
C ILE A 98 22.52 6.53 10.93
N LYS A 99 22.17 7.79 11.22
CA LYS A 99 22.72 8.52 12.37
C LYS A 99 22.49 7.81 13.69
N SER A 100 21.31 7.21 13.89
CA SER A 100 21.03 6.44 15.10
C SER A 100 21.91 5.19 15.23
N ILE A 101 22.35 4.60 14.11
CA ILE A 101 23.37 3.55 14.12
C ILE A 101 24.71 4.17 14.53
N GLU A 102 25.15 5.23 13.87
CA GLU A 102 26.41 5.92 14.19
C GLU A 102 26.50 6.25 15.68
N ASP A 103 25.49 6.93 16.23
CA ASP A 103 25.44 7.31 17.64
C ASP A 103 25.51 6.08 18.55
N LYS A 104 24.74 5.03 18.25
CA LYS A 104 24.70 3.81 19.05
C LYS A 104 26.06 3.10 19.12
N TRP A 105 26.83 3.13 18.03
CA TRP A 105 28.10 2.42 17.92
C TRP A 105 29.33 3.30 18.25
N LEU A 106 29.26 4.62 18.09
CA LEU A 106 30.34 5.56 18.46
C LEU A 106 30.35 5.89 19.95
N TYR A 107 29.18 6.06 20.59
CA TYR A 107 29.08 6.28 22.05
C TYR A 107 29.13 4.97 22.85
N PHE A 108 29.66 3.91 22.25
CA PHE A 108 29.84 2.61 22.86
C PHE A 108 30.89 2.69 23.99
N ASN A 109 30.41 2.85 25.23
CA ASN A 109 31.22 2.91 26.46
C ASN A 109 31.17 1.58 27.24
N GLU A 110 32.12 1.40 28.16
CA GLU A 110 32.32 0.24 29.03
C GLU A 110 31.04 -0.35 29.66
N ASN A 111 29.96 0.40 29.87
CA ASN A 111 28.71 0.00 30.52
C ASN A 111 27.57 -0.45 29.58
N MET A 112 27.78 -0.48 28.25
CA MET A 112 26.71 -0.78 27.27
C MET A 112 26.49 -2.27 26.96
N HIS A 113 27.22 -3.18 27.63
CA HIS A 113 26.97 -4.63 27.55
C HIS A 113 25.54 -5.02 27.99
N GLU A 114 24.86 -4.17 28.75
CA GLU A 114 23.46 -4.32 29.14
C GLU A 114 22.45 -3.93 28.03
N MET A 115 22.78 -2.98 27.14
CA MET A 115 21.80 -2.38 26.22
C MET A 115 21.62 -3.16 24.91
N LEU A 116 22.63 -3.94 24.51
CA LEU A 116 22.66 -4.66 23.23
C LEU A 116 22.31 -6.16 23.37
N ASN A 117 22.23 -6.69 24.59
CA ASN A 117 21.93 -8.09 24.89
C ASN A 117 22.81 -9.12 24.13
N TYR A 118 23.96 -8.68 23.60
CA TYR A 118 24.95 -9.55 22.98
C TYR A 118 26.05 -9.82 24.00
N GLY A 119 26.00 -10.99 24.66
CA GLY A 119 26.98 -11.40 25.68
C GLY A 119 28.45 -11.37 25.21
N ILE A 120 28.67 -11.35 23.89
CA ILE A 120 29.99 -11.20 23.24
C ILE A 120 30.71 -9.90 23.63
N LEU A 121 29.95 -8.84 23.97
CA LEU A 121 30.49 -7.51 24.26
C LEU A 121 31.14 -7.38 25.64
N LYS A 122 30.90 -8.35 26.55
CA LYS A 122 31.58 -8.41 27.85
C LYS A 122 33.02 -8.94 27.72
N ILE A 123 33.26 -9.76 26.68
CA ILE A 123 34.57 -10.35 26.38
C ILE A 123 35.42 -9.36 25.57
N SER A 124 34.78 -8.46 24.81
CA SER A 124 35.47 -7.52 23.91
C SER A 124 36.29 -6.43 24.63
N LEU A 125 36.09 -6.22 25.93
CA LEU A 125 36.95 -5.33 26.73
C LEU A 125 38.37 -5.90 26.91
N MET A 126 38.53 -7.21 26.80
CA MET A 126 39.83 -7.89 26.88
C MET A 126 40.48 -8.08 25.51
N TRP A 127 39.80 -7.68 24.44
CA TRP A 127 40.28 -7.92 23.10
C TRP A 127 41.42 -6.99 22.72
N ASN A 128 42.44 -7.58 22.11
CA ASN A 128 43.45 -6.82 21.39
C ASN A 128 42.88 -6.29 20.07
N PHE A 129 43.64 -5.43 19.39
CA PHE A 129 43.19 -4.81 18.15
C PHE A 129 42.85 -5.81 17.04
N ALA A 130 43.58 -6.93 16.93
CA ALA A 130 43.33 -7.93 15.90
C ALA A 130 42.00 -8.66 16.13
N GLU A 131 41.66 -8.97 17.38
CA GLU A 131 40.37 -9.55 17.77
C GLU A 131 39.21 -8.58 17.47
N TRP A 132 39.38 -7.29 17.77
CA TRP A 132 38.42 -6.24 17.38
C TRP A 132 38.24 -6.14 15.87
N GLN A 133 39.35 -6.18 15.12
CA GLN A 133 39.34 -6.13 13.67
C GLN A 133 38.65 -7.35 13.05
N GLU A 134 38.85 -8.55 13.59
CA GLU A 134 38.17 -9.74 13.11
C GLU A 134 36.66 -9.66 13.36
N TRP A 135 36.27 -9.28 14.59
CA TRP A 135 34.86 -9.26 14.98
C TRP A 135 34.05 -8.24 14.22
N ILE A 136 34.55 -7.00 14.08
CA ILE A 136 33.80 -5.92 13.40
C ILE A 136 33.53 -6.26 11.94
N ASN A 137 34.48 -6.94 11.28
CA ASN A 137 34.40 -7.32 9.87
C ASN A 137 33.50 -8.55 9.66
N LYS A 138 33.11 -9.24 10.73
CA LYS A 138 32.20 -10.39 10.73
C LYS A 138 30.89 -10.04 11.41
N ASP A 139 30.81 -10.26 12.72
CA ASP A 139 29.57 -10.13 13.49
C ASP A 139 29.10 -8.69 13.60
N GLY A 140 30.01 -7.72 13.80
CA GLY A 140 29.64 -6.30 13.87
C GLY A 140 28.96 -5.82 12.59
N LYS A 141 29.57 -6.13 11.44
CA LYS A 141 29.00 -5.89 10.11
C LYS A 141 27.64 -6.55 9.94
N ARG A 142 27.53 -7.85 10.25
CA ARG A 142 26.27 -8.60 10.12
C ARG A 142 25.14 -7.98 10.96
N ILE A 143 25.43 -7.55 12.19
CA ILE A 143 24.42 -6.92 13.06
C ILE A 143 23.88 -5.62 12.45
N ILE A 144 24.74 -4.83 11.81
CA ILE A 144 24.34 -3.58 11.14
C ILE A 144 23.54 -3.89 9.86
N GLU A 145 23.97 -4.88 9.07
CA GLU A 145 23.24 -5.38 7.90
C GLU A 145 21.83 -5.88 8.30
N ASP A 146 21.71 -6.66 9.37
CA ASP A 146 20.43 -7.16 9.88
C ASP A 146 19.51 -6.00 10.31
N GLN A 147 20.05 -4.94 10.92
CA GLN A 147 19.27 -3.75 11.28
C GLN A 147 18.72 -3.04 10.04
N TRP A 148 19.53 -2.92 8.99
CA TRP A 148 19.13 -2.34 7.72
C TRP A 148 18.07 -3.17 7.01
N ASP A 149 18.26 -4.48 6.90
CA ASP A 149 17.32 -5.40 6.26
C ASP A 149 15.96 -5.38 6.96
N ASN A 150 15.97 -5.34 8.30
CA ASN A 150 14.75 -5.19 9.09
C ASN A 150 14.04 -3.85 8.82
N TRP A 151 14.80 -2.75 8.78
CA TRP A 151 14.26 -1.42 8.49
C TRP A 151 13.65 -1.37 7.08
N THR A 152 14.37 -1.84 6.06
CA THR A 152 13.93 -1.86 4.66
C THR A 152 12.71 -2.77 4.48
N THR A 153 12.73 -3.98 5.03
CA THR A 153 11.60 -4.93 4.97
C THR A 153 10.34 -4.36 5.63
N ARG A 154 10.48 -3.70 6.78
CA ARG A 154 9.35 -3.04 7.45
C ARG A 154 8.77 -1.93 6.58
N ASN A 155 9.62 -1.11 5.98
CA ASN A 155 9.18 -0.01 5.12
C ASN A 155 8.52 -0.51 3.83
N GLN A 156 9.02 -1.62 3.25
CA GLN A 156 8.39 -2.29 2.12
C GLN A 156 6.94 -2.69 2.42
N LYS A 157 6.72 -3.32 3.59
CA LYS A 157 5.36 -3.71 4.01
C LYS A 157 4.45 -2.50 4.18
N LEU A 158 4.95 -1.42 4.77
CA LEU A 158 4.19 -0.18 4.95
C LEU A 158 3.85 0.48 3.60
N TYR A 159 4.77 0.46 2.65
CA TYR A 159 4.58 0.98 1.30
C TYR A 159 3.45 0.24 0.57
N TYR A 160 3.54 -1.08 0.48
CA TYR A 160 2.48 -1.88 -0.17
C TYR A 160 1.14 -1.77 0.56
N LYS A 161 1.14 -1.68 1.89
CA LYS A 161 -0.10 -1.46 2.66
C LYS A 161 -0.77 -0.14 2.28
N LEU A 162 -0.02 0.93 2.10
CA LEU A 162 -0.55 2.23 1.67
C LEU A 162 -1.20 2.11 0.29
N ILE A 163 -0.49 1.56 -0.70
CA ILE A 163 -1.00 1.40 -2.07
C ILE A 163 -2.27 0.55 -2.08
N MET A 164 -2.22 -0.62 -1.45
CA MET A 164 -3.36 -1.55 -1.47
C MET A 164 -4.57 -0.99 -0.75
N ARG A 165 -4.37 -0.20 0.31
CA ARG A 165 -5.46 0.48 1.01
C ARG A 165 -6.18 1.46 0.08
N GLU A 166 -5.46 2.31 -0.63
CA GLU A 166 -6.08 3.29 -1.53
C GLU A 166 -6.73 2.60 -2.74
N TRP A 167 -6.10 1.57 -3.30
CA TRP A 167 -6.69 0.75 -4.35
C TRP A 167 -7.99 0.07 -3.91
N ILE A 168 -8.01 -0.57 -2.73
CA ILE A 168 -9.20 -1.27 -2.21
C ILE A 168 -10.34 -0.28 -2.00
N LYS A 169 -10.07 0.91 -1.45
CA LYS A 169 -11.09 1.97 -1.31
C LYS A 169 -11.67 2.36 -2.66
N TRP A 170 -10.82 2.65 -3.65
CA TRP A 170 -11.24 3.06 -4.98
C TRP A 170 -12.05 1.96 -5.69
N LYS A 171 -11.53 0.72 -5.69
CA LYS A 171 -12.18 -0.47 -6.24
C LYS A 171 -13.56 -0.70 -5.63
N ASN A 172 -13.66 -0.68 -4.29
CA ASN A 172 -14.91 -0.89 -3.59
C ASN A 172 -15.95 0.18 -3.92
N ARG A 173 -15.52 1.44 -4.05
CA ARG A 173 -16.41 2.53 -4.48
C ARG A 173 -16.97 2.27 -5.88
N LYS A 174 -16.15 1.84 -6.83
CA LYS A 174 -16.57 1.57 -8.20
C LYS A 174 -17.54 0.39 -8.30
N ILE A 175 -17.25 -0.69 -7.58
CA ILE A 175 -18.17 -1.84 -7.47
C ILE A 175 -19.52 -1.40 -6.85
N LYS A 176 -19.49 -0.60 -5.77
CA LYS A 176 -20.73 -0.07 -5.16
C LYS A 176 -21.53 0.81 -6.12
N GLN A 177 -20.89 1.62 -6.94
CA GLN A 177 -21.58 2.46 -7.93
C GLN A 177 -22.27 1.60 -8.99
N TRP A 178 -21.56 0.62 -9.57
CA TRP A 178 -22.14 -0.32 -10.53
C TRP A 178 -23.32 -1.11 -9.93
N LEU A 179 -23.15 -1.66 -8.72
CA LEU A 179 -24.23 -2.36 -8.01
C LEU A 179 -25.43 -1.46 -7.77
N ARG A 180 -25.21 -0.18 -7.43
CA ARG A 180 -26.30 0.76 -7.15
C ARG A 180 -27.13 1.04 -8.40
N ARG A 181 -26.47 1.25 -9.55
CA ARG A 181 -27.14 1.45 -10.85
C ARG A 181 -28.09 0.29 -11.14
N ASN A 182 -27.57 -0.92 -11.09
CA ASN A 182 -28.34 -2.13 -11.39
C ASN A 182 -29.42 -2.42 -10.33
N TRP A 183 -29.14 -2.13 -9.07
CA TRP A 183 -30.12 -2.29 -8.00
C TRP A 183 -31.31 -1.34 -8.16
N VAL A 184 -31.08 -0.06 -8.45
CA VAL A 184 -32.17 0.91 -8.67
C VAL A 184 -33.04 0.50 -9.84
N HIS A 185 -32.42 0.04 -10.93
CA HIS A 185 -33.14 -0.41 -12.12
C HIS A 185 -34.07 -1.61 -11.85
N HIS A 186 -33.61 -2.60 -11.06
CA HIS A 186 -34.37 -3.83 -10.84
C HIS A 186 -35.26 -3.85 -9.60
N GLU A 187 -34.93 -3.06 -8.57
CA GLU A 187 -35.63 -3.06 -7.28
C GLU A 187 -36.41 -1.77 -7.02
N GLY A 188 -36.24 -0.74 -7.85
CA GLY A 188 -36.95 0.55 -7.79
C GLY A 188 -36.59 1.44 -6.60
N ARG A 189 -35.82 0.93 -5.63
CA ARG A 189 -35.35 1.65 -4.43
C ARG A 189 -33.97 1.18 -4.00
N ILE A 190 -33.22 2.07 -3.37
CA ILE A 190 -31.91 1.74 -2.78
C ILE A 190 -32.12 1.09 -1.41
N LEU A 191 -31.26 0.13 -1.05
CA LEU A 191 -31.25 -0.48 0.28
C LEU A 191 -30.98 0.58 1.36
N GLU A 192 -31.68 0.49 2.50
CA GLU A 192 -31.35 1.30 3.68
C GLU A 192 -29.88 1.07 4.08
N ASN A 193 -29.19 2.15 4.45
CA ASN A 193 -27.78 2.15 4.82
C ASN A 193 -26.79 1.73 3.72
N TRP A 194 -27.15 1.86 2.44
CA TRP A 194 -26.25 1.55 1.31
C TRP A 194 -24.88 2.21 1.43
N GLU A 195 -24.83 3.47 1.83
CA GLU A 195 -23.56 4.20 1.94
C GLU A 195 -22.68 3.68 3.09
N LEU A 196 -23.31 3.32 4.22
CA LEU A 196 -22.62 2.81 5.40
C LEU A 196 -22.19 1.34 5.27
N ALA A 197 -22.88 0.56 4.43
CA ALA A 197 -22.57 -0.84 4.24
C ALA A 197 -21.26 -1.04 3.47
N SER A 198 -20.46 -2.01 3.93
CA SER A 198 -19.25 -2.44 3.22
C SER A 198 -19.60 -3.01 1.84
N CYS A 199 -18.68 -2.84 0.88
CA CYS A 199 -18.85 -3.40 -0.47
C CYS A 199 -19.11 -4.91 -0.43
N ALA A 200 -18.39 -5.66 0.40
CA ALA A 200 -18.58 -7.10 0.58
C ALA A 200 -19.99 -7.46 1.09
N LYS A 201 -20.53 -6.68 2.03
CA LYS A 201 -21.89 -6.88 2.53
C LYS A 201 -22.93 -6.63 1.44
N ILE A 202 -22.76 -5.58 0.65
CA ILE A 202 -23.67 -5.25 -0.45
C ILE A 202 -23.62 -6.34 -1.52
N LEU A 203 -22.41 -6.75 -1.94
CA LEU A 203 -22.22 -7.85 -2.89
C LEU A 203 -22.93 -9.13 -2.43
N ALA A 204 -22.73 -9.55 -1.17
CA ALA A 204 -23.34 -10.77 -0.64
C ALA A 204 -24.89 -10.70 -0.59
N ILE A 205 -25.47 -9.51 -0.48
CA ILE A 205 -26.92 -9.32 -0.59
C ILE A 205 -27.35 -9.40 -2.06
N THR A 206 -26.62 -8.73 -2.95
CA THR A 206 -26.92 -8.71 -4.39
C THR A 206 -26.80 -10.10 -5.02
N GLU A 207 -25.83 -10.91 -4.60
CA GLU A 207 -25.64 -12.29 -5.08
C GLU A 207 -26.85 -13.19 -4.82
N LYS A 208 -27.74 -12.83 -3.88
CA LYS A 208 -28.98 -13.57 -3.62
C LYS A 208 -30.15 -13.13 -4.51
N LYS A 209 -29.97 -12.11 -5.34
CA LYS A 209 -31.02 -11.58 -6.21
C LYS A 209 -31.07 -12.35 -7.52
N ASN A 210 -32.29 -12.66 -7.97
CA ASN A 210 -32.51 -13.39 -9.22
C ASN A 210 -31.94 -12.63 -10.43
N TRP A 211 -32.16 -11.31 -10.50
CA TRP A 211 -31.65 -10.49 -11.61
C TRP A 211 -30.12 -10.49 -11.68
N PHE A 212 -29.40 -10.66 -10.57
CA PHE A 212 -27.94 -10.65 -10.55
C PHE A 212 -27.33 -11.91 -11.20
N ASN A 213 -28.03 -13.06 -11.09
CA ASN A 213 -27.54 -14.34 -11.55
C ASN A 213 -28.21 -14.85 -12.83
N SER A 214 -29.34 -14.27 -13.22
CA SER A 214 -30.13 -14.73 -14.37
C SER A 214 -30.20 -13.74 -15.52
N ASN A 215 -29.82 -12.48 -15.32
CA ASN A 215 -29.78 -11.49 -16.38
C ASN A 215 -28.43 -11.57 -17.14
N ALA A 216 -28.49 -11.94 -18.43
CA ALA A 216 -27.31 -12.08 -19.28
C ALA A 216 -26.50 -10.79 -19.40
N GLN A 217 -27.15 -9.63 -19.42
CA GLN A 217 -26.47 -8.34 -19.47
C GLN A 217 -25.68 -8.09 -18.18
N ILE A 218 -26.30 -8.29 -17.02
CA ILE A 218 -25.65 -8.10 -15.72
C ILE A 218 -24.45 -9.03 -15.56
N ILE A 219 -24.58 -10.28 -16.02
CA ILE A 219 -23.48 -11.25 -16.05
C ILE A 219 -22.32 -10.72 -16.91
N ASN A 220 -22.61 -10.25 -18.13
CA ASN A 220 -21.59 -9.70 -19.02
C ASN A 220 -20.90 -8.45 -18.45
N GLU A 221 -21.66 -7.51 -17.89
CA GLU A 221 -21.12 -6.32 -17.23
C GLU A 221 -20.23 -6.69 -16.04
N ARG A 222 -20.71 -7.59 -15.19
CA ARG A 222 -19.97 -8.08 -14.01
C ARG A 222 -18.64 -8.69 -14.43
N ASP A 223 -18.67 -9.58 -15.41
CA ASP A 223 -17.49 -10.30 -15.87
C ASP A 223 -16.51 -9.31 -16.54
N SER A 224 -17.01 -8.38 -17.36
CA SER A 224 -16.22 -7.28 -17.94
C SER A 224 -15.55 -6.42 -16.87
N LEU A 225 -16.33 -5.96 -15.87
CA LEU A 225 -15.86 -5.13 -14.76
C LEU A 225 -14.77 -5.84 -13.94
N PHE A 226 -15.02 -7.09 -13.52
CA PHE A 226 -14.07 -7.80 -12.68
C PHE A 226 -12.81 -8.20 -13.43
N ASN A 227 -12.90 -8.49 -14.73
CA ASN A 227 -11.72 -8.68 -15.57
C ASN A 227 -10.90 -7.40 -15.65
N TRP A 228 -11.54 -6.26 -15.95
CA TRP A 228 -10.87 -4.96 -15.99
C TRP A 228 -10.19 -4.62 -14.65
N ILE A 229 -10.89 -4.81 -13.53
CA ILE A 229 -10.35 -4.57 -12.17
C ILE A 229 -9.13 -5.46 -11.91
N LYS A 230 -9.22 -6.74 -12.26
CA LYS A 230 -8.13 -7.71 -12.08
C LYS A 230 -6.90 -7.33 -12.91
N GLU A 231 -7.09 -6.89 -14.15
CA GLU A 231 -6.02 -6.41 -15.01
C GLU A 231 -5.34 -5.19 -14.41
N LYS A 232 -6.10 -4.17 -14.00
CA LYS A 232 -5.53 -2.97 -13.36
C LYS A 232 -4.81 -3.27 -12.05
N GLU A 233 -5.37 -4.15 -11.21
CA GLU A 233 -4.71 -4.59 -9.97
C GLU A 233 -3.38 -5.29 -10.29
N GLY A 234 -3.36 -6.15 -11.30
CA GLY A 234 -2.15 -6.82 -11.77
C GLY A 234 -1.07 -5.86 -12.23
N SER A 235 -1.42 -4.91 -13.11
CA SER A 235 -0.52 -3.86 -13.59
C SER A 235 0.03 -3.02 -12.43
N LEU A 236 -0.84 -2.54 -11.55
CA LEU A 236 -0.45 -1.76 -10.37
C LEU A 236 0.55 -2.54 -9.50
N VAL A 237 0.25 -3.79 -9.14
CA VAL A 237 1.14 -4.60 -8.31
C VAL A 237 2.49 -4.84 -8.98
N SER A 238 2.53 -5.04 -10.31
CA SER A 238 3.79 -5.20 -11.03
C SER A 238 4.63 -3.91 -11.06
N GLU A 239 4.03 -2.78 -11.41
CA GLU A 239 4.71 -1.49 -11.50
C GLU A 239 5.30 -1.09 -10.14
N GLU A 240 4.52 -1.27 -9.08
CA GLU A 240 4.94 -0.91 -7.72
C GLU A 240 6.04 -1.82 -7.19
N ARG A 241 6.05 -3.09 -7.60
CA ARG A 241 7.15 -4.00 -7.28
C ARG A 241 8.45 -3.56 -7.92
N ASP A 242 8.41 -3.16 -9.19
CA ASP A 242 9.60 -2.76 -9.92
C ASP A 242 10.15 -1.41 -9.44
N LYS A 243 9.25 -0.46 -9.12
CA LYS A 243 9.63 0.80 -8.45
C LYS A 243 10.32 0.55 -7.11
N TRP A 244 9.74 -0.30 -6.25
CA TRP A 244 10.36 -0.64 -4.97
C TRP A 244 11.74 -1.24 -5.16
N ARG A 245 11.88 -2.25 -6.03
CA ARG A 245 13.15 -2.93 -6.31
C ARG A 245 14.24 -1.95 -6.75
N LYS A 246 13.89 -1.01 -7.64
CA LYS A 246 14.84 0.02 -8.10
C LYS A 246 15.28 0.93 -6.95
N TRP A 247 14.34 1.37 -6.12
CA TRP A 247 14.67 2.18 -4.95
C TRP A 247 15.56 1.41 -3.96
N GLU A 248 15.15 0.19 -3.59
CA GLU A 248 15.86 -0.70 -2.66
C GLU A 248 17.28 -1.01 -3.13
N TYR A 249 17.48 -1.33 -4.41
CA TYR A 249 18.80 -1.53 -4.99
C TYR A 249 19.72 -0.32 -4.78
N ASN A 250 19.24 0.87 -5.11
CA ASN A 250 20.02 2.11 -4.95
C ASN A 250 20.33 2.40 -3.48
N LYS A 251 19.39 2.11 -2.56
CA LYS A 251 19.62 2.33 -1.12
C LYS A 251 20.54 1.31 -0.49
N ASN A 252 20.49 0.06 -0.93
CA ASN A 252 21.42 -0.97 -0.49
C ASN A 252 22.86 -0.63 -0.92
N ASP A 253 23.06 -0.15 -2.14
CA ASP A 253 24.39 0.30 -2.60
C ASP A 253 24.91 1.48 -1.76
N PHE A 254 24.07 2.49 -1.53
CA PHE A 254 24.41 3.63 -0.66
C PHE A 254 24.75 3.17 0.76
N PHE A 255 23.88 2.35 1.37
CA PHE A 255 24.05 1.88 2.74
C PHE A 255 25.32 1.06 2.89
N LYS A 256 25.62 0.17 1.94
CA LYS A 256 26.84 -0.64 1.97
C LYS A 256 28.10 0.23 1.93
N LYS A 257 28.15 1.22 1.04
CA LYS A 257 29.27 2.18 0.95
C LYS A 257 29.44 2.98 2.24
N TRP A 258 28.32 3.47 2.79
CA TRP A 258 28.33 4.17 4.07
C TRP A 258 28.83 3.26 5.20
N MET A 259 28.33 2.03 5.30
CA MET A 259 28.70 1.08 6.35
C MET A 259 30.19 0.72 6.29
N ASP A 260 30.72 0.42 5.11
CA ASP A 260 32.15 0.11 4.95
C ASP A 260 33.03 1.30 5.39
N SER A 261 32.61 2.54 5.09
CA SER A 261 33.28 3.76 5.56
C SER A 261 33.18 3.93 7.08
N PHE A 262 31.98 3.74 7.64
CA PHE A 262 31.71 3.86 9.06
C PHE A 262 32.53 2.86 9.88
N LEU A 263 32.51 1.58 9.51
CA LEU A 263 33.27 0.53 10.19
C LEU A 263 34.79 0.77 10.12
N SER A 264 35.29 1.25 8.98
CA SER A 264 36.71 1.61 8.83
C SER A 264 37.10 2.79 9.74
N HIS A 265 36.23 3.80 9.85
CA HIS A 265 36.44 4.92 10.76
C HIS A 265 36.44 4.46 12.22
N TRP A 266 35.45 3.65 12.61
CA TRP A 266 35.32 3.16 13.97
C TRP A 266 36.51 2.27 14.38
N LEU A 267 37.00 1.42 13.47
CA LEU A 267 38.23 0.65 13.68
C LEU A 267 39.44 1.53 13.95
N ASN A 268 39.62 2.60 13.18
CA ASN A 268 40.73 3.52 13.37
C ASN A 268 40.65 4.22 14.73
N MET A 269 39.46 4.60 15.19
CA MET A 269 39.28 5.13 16.55
C MET A 269 39.70 4.10 17.61
N LYS A 270 39.24 2.85 17.50
CA LYS A 270 39.62 1.79 18.45
C LYS A 270 41.11 1.50 18.46
N LYS A 271 41.77 1.56 17.31
CA LYS A 271 43.24 1.47 17.23
C LYS A 271 43.92 2.55 18.07
N GLN A 272 43.44 3.79 17.98
CA GLN A 272 43.99 4.91 18.74
C GLN A 272 43.73 4.74 20.24
N ASP A 273 42.51 4.36 20.65
CA ASP A 273 42.16 4.14 22.06
C ASP A 273 43.08 3.09 22.72
N ILE A 274 43.30 1.96 22.06
CA ILE A 274 44.15 0.88 22.56
C ILE A 274 45.62 1.34 22.68
N LEU A 275 46.13 2.10 21.71
CA LEU A 275 47.50 2.65 21.74
C LEU A 275 47.71 3.67 22.86
N HIS A 276 46.69 4.46 23.21
CA HIS A 276 46.79 5.45 24.29
C HIS A 276 46.70 4.81 25.68
N ASN A 277 45.93 3.73 25.84
CA ASN A 277 45.78 3.01 27.12
C ASN A 277 46.95 2.06 27.47
N GLN A 278 47.93 1.91 26.57
CA GLN A 278 49.15 1.11 26.78
C GLN A 278 50.37 1.94 27.25
N ARG A 279 50.19 3.25 27.52
CA ARG A 279 51.20 4.16 28.08
C ARG A 279 50.84 4.53 29.52
#